data_AF-A0A4D4K7U3-F1
#
_entry.id   AF-A0A4D4K7U3-F1
#
_cell.length_a   1.000
_cell.length_b   1.000
_cell.length_c   1.000
_cell.angle_alpha   90.00
_cell.angle_beta   90.00
_cell.angle_gamma   90.00
#
_symmetry.space_group_name_H-M   'P 1'
#
loop_
_entity.id
_entity.type
_entity.pdbx_description
1 polymer ?
#
loop_
_entity_poly.entity_id
_entity_poly.type
_entity_poly.pdbx_seq_one_letter_code
_entity_poly.pdbx_strand_id
1 'polypeptide(L)'
;MSQPEMQPEGLPRPEGARAQGDLLGRPFPHGDWGEPAERLDELYRWVEEGALEVAGWYLAERVWKRRTARVLRVGAAVAAVVAGVLPLLDLNGALDGGAGWGALALLLAAACVGGDRVFGLTSGWMRDVATAQAVHRRLEALQFDWASESVREVLGPTEGTASEAVERCLSVLRRFCEDVSELVRAETAGWMVDFGSGSAPLVTQALMAQGSRPDSGSPTSRFPLPPGPARPNMPRQRPPEPPR
;
A
#
# COMPACT_ATOMS: atom_id res chain seq x y z
N MET A 1 -50.74 -37.46 15.23
CA MET A 1 -49.27 -37.51 15.35
C MET A 1 -48.70 -36.45 14.42
N SER A 2 -48.38 -35.28 14.96
CA SER A 2 -47.85 -34.15 14.19
C SER A 2 -46.39 -34.00 14.57
N GLN A 3 -45.48 -34.26 13.63
CA GLN A 3 -44.07 -33.93 13.81
C GLN A 3 -43.88 -32.42 13.66
N PRO A 4 -43.11 -31.75 14.53
CA PRO A 4 -42.67 -30.39 14.30
C PRO A 4 -41.43 -30.42 13.39
N GLU A 5 -41.47 -29.72 12.26
CA GLU A 5 -40.30 -29.46 11.43
C GLU A 5 -39.32 -28.56 12.21
N MET A 6 -38.15 -29.10 12.56
CA MET A 6 -37.03 -28.31 13.03
C MET A 6 -36.45 -27.52 11.86
N GLN A 7 -36.61 -26.19 11.90
CA GLN A 7 -35.81 -25.28 11.09
C GLN A 7 -34.33 -25.43 11.50
N PRO A 8 -33.41 -25.65 10.56
CA PRO A 8 -31.99 -25.70 10.91
C PRO A 8 -31.52 -24.29 11.28
N GLU A 9 -31.01 -24.16 12.51
CA GLU A 9 -30.32 -22.98 13.00
C GLU A 9 -29.27 -22.53 11.98
N GLY A 10 -29.34 -21.24 11.62
CA GLY A 10 -28.42 -20.63 10.67
C GLY A 10 -26.98 -20.70 11.19
N LEU A 11 -26.11 -21.31 10.40
CA LEU A 11 -24.66 -21.29 10.61
C LEU A 11 -24.17 -19.84 10.80
N PRO A 12 -23.18 -19.61 11.69
CA PRO A 12 -22.57 -18.30 11.85
C PRO A 12 -21.94 -17.88 10.52
N ARG A 13 -22.54 -16.89 9.86
CA ARG A 13 -22.02 -16.32 8.61
C ARG A 13 -20.63 -15.72 8.90
N PRO A 14 -19.60 -16.04 8.11
CA PRO A 14 -18.29 -15.41 8.26
C PRO A 14 -18.44 -13.90 8.05
N GLU A 15 -18.02 -13.12 9.05
CA GLU A 15 -18.10 -11.65 9.09
C GLU A 15 -17.45 -10.97 7.87
N GLY A 16 -16.54 -11.67 7.17
CA GLY A 16 -15.93 -11.20 5.92
C GLY A 16 -16.89 -11.06 4.73
N ALA A 17 -18.05 -11.74 4.74
CA ALA A 17 -19.03 -11.63 3.66
C ALA A 17 -19.91 -10.36 3.76
N ARG A 18 -19.99 -9.72 4.94
CA ARG A 18 -20.63 -8.40 5.07
C ARG A 18 -19.75 -7.29 4.49
N ALA A 19 -18.43 -7.40 4.64
CA ALA A 19 -17.47 -6.43 4.10
C ALA A 19 -17.40 -6.43 2.56
N GLN A 20 -17.80 -7.53 1.90
CA GLN A 20 -17.83 -7.62 0.44
C GLN A 20 -19.16 -7.12 -0.18
N GLY A 21 -20.20 -6.92 0.64
CA GLY A 21 -21.50 -6.41 0.21
C GLY A 21 -21.54 -4.90 -0.07
N ASP A 22 -20.45 -4.18 0.19
CA ASP A 22 -20.46 -2.72 0.37
C ASP A 22 -19.87 -1.92 -0.80
N LEU A 23 -19.33 -2.60 -1.83
CA LEU A 23 -19.05 -1.96 -3.12
C LEU A 23 -20.33 -1.76 -3.95
N LEU A 24 -21.46 -2.33 -3.52
CA LEU A 24 -22.77 -2.25 -4.21
C LEU A 24 -23.67 -1.11 -3.70
N GLY A 25 -23.13 -0.22 -2.88
CA GLY A 25 -23.81 1.00 -2.44
C GLY A 25 -24.71 0.73 -1.24
N ARG A 26 -24.37 1.36 -0.12
CA ARG A 26 -25.30 1.53 1.01
C ARG A 26 -26.58 2.21 0.49
N PRO A 27 -27.77 1.85 1.01
CA PRO A 27 -29.00 2.53 0.63
C PRO A 27 -28.83 4.02 0.93
N PHE A 28 -29.00 4.86 -0.09
CA PHE A 28 -28.94 6.30 0.06
C PHE A 28 -30.12 6.77 0.95
N PRO A 29 -29.90 7.68 1.93
CA PRO A 29 -30.95 8.17 2.79
C PRO A 29 -32.15 8.73 2.00
N HIS A 30 -33.37 8.47 2.46
CA HIS A 30 -34.58 8.89 1.76
C HIS A 30 -34.82 10.40 1.86
N GLY A 31 -35.27 11.01 0.75
CA GLY A 31 -35.40 12.46 0.57
C GLY A 31 -36.68 13.09 1.12
N ASP A 32 -36.97 12.90 2.41
CA ASP A 32 -37.99 13.70 3.09
C ASP A 32 -37.36 14.98 3.68
N TRP A 33 -37.42 16.08 2.94
CA TRP A 33 -36.77 17.35 3.25
C TRP A 33 -37.61 18.31 4.12
N GLY A 34 -38.63 17.79 4.83
CA GLY A 34 -39.45 18.59 5.75
C GLY A 34 -38.62 19.27 6.85
N GLU A 35 -37.54 18.61 7.29
CA GLU A 35 -36.59 19.11 8.30
C GLU A 35 -35.15 19.04 7.72
N PRO A 36 -34.70 20.10 7.01
CA PRO A 36 -33.48 20.03 6.20
C PRO A 36 -32.20 19.85 7.02
N ALA A 37 -32.13 20.39 8.24
CA ALA A 37 -30.96 20.27 9.10
C ALA A 37 -30.71 18.82 9.57
N GLU A 38 -31.76 18.11 9.99
CA GLU A 38 -31.65 16.71 10.42
C GLU A 38 -31.23 15.81 9.26
N ARG A 39 -31.78 16.04 8.07
CA ARG A 39 -31.42 15.28 6.86
C ARG A 39 -29.99 15.52 6.40
N LEU A 40 -29.51 16.76 6.54
CA LEU A 40 -28.12 17.09 6.27
C LEU A 40 -27.18 16.35 7.24
N ASP A 41 -27.50 16.28 8.53
CA ASP A 41 -26.74 15.51 9.51
C ASP A 41 -26.75 14.01 9.20
N GLU A 42 -27.92 13.44 8.87
CA GLU A 42 -28.03 12.04 8.44
C GLU A 42 -27.17 11.74 7.21
N LEU A 43 -27.17 12.62 6.21
CA LEU A 43 -26.32 12.48 5.03
C LEU A 43 -24.84 12.59 5.38
N TYR A 44 -24.46 13.54 6.23
CA TYR A 44 -23.09 13.67 6.72
C TYR A 44 -22.62 12.38 7.41
N ARG A 45 -23.44 11.83 8.32
CA ARG A 45 -23.11 10.58 9.05
C ARG A 45 -23.04 9.39 8.11
N TRP A 46 -23.93 9.29 7.13
CA TRP A 46 -23.89 8.24 6.12
C TRP A 46 -22.61 8.28 5.29
N VAL A 47 -22.17 9.49 4.89
CA VAL A 47 -20.91 9.72 4.16
C VAL A 47 -19.68 9.42 5.02
N GLU A 48 -19.68 9.87 6.28
CA GLU A 48 -18.61 9.64 7.25
C GLU A 48 -18.43 8.14 7.52
N GLU A 49 -19.53 7.44 7.82
CA GLU A 49 -19.51 5.99 8.02
C GLU A 49 -18.98 5.24 6.80
N GLY A 50 -19.44 5.61 5.59
CA GLY A 50 -18.96 4.99 4.36
C GLY A 50 -17.45 5.20 4.15
N ALA A 51 -16.92 6.37 4.47
CA ALA A 51 -15.48 6.62 4.41
C ALA A 51 -14.69 5.80 5.44
N LEU A 52 -15.21 5.69 6.67
CA LEU A 52 -14.61 4.87 7.73
C LEU A 52 -14.64 3.38 7.38
N GLU A 53 -15.71 2.89 6.77
CA GLU A 53 -15.83 1.52 6.26
C GLU A 53 -14.80 1.23 5.16
N VAL A 54 -14.68 2.12 4.16
CA VAL A 54 -13.66 2.02 3.11
C VAL A 54 -12.25 1.98 3.70
N ALA A 55 -11.94 2.88 4.63
CA ALA A 55 -10.62 2.90 5.26
C ALA A 55 -10.40 1.65 6.13
N GLY A 56 -11.42 1.20 6.87
CA GLY A 56 -11.41 -0.01 7.67
C GLY A 56 -11.14 -1.26 6.83
N TRP A 57 -11.73 -1.35 5.64
CA TRP A 57 -11.49 -2.44 4.68
C TRP A 57 -10.02 -2.53 4.28
N TYR A 58 -9.41 -1.42 3.84
CA TYR A 58 -7.97 -1.38 3.51
C TYR A 58 -7.09 -1.74 4.72
N LEU A 59 -7.41 -1.25 5.92
CA LEU A 59 -6.63 -1.54 7.13
C LEU A 59 -6.79 -2.99 7.63
N ALA A 60 -7.92 -3.64 7.39
CA ALA A 60 -8.13 -5.05 7.70
C ALA A 60 -7.33 -5.94 6.74
N GLU A 61 -7.40 -5.63 5.45
CA GLU A 61 -6.72 -6.36 4.37
C GLU A 61 -5.18 -6.37 4.55
N ARG A 62 -4.59 -5.29 5.07
CA ARG A 62 -3.14 -5.20 5.30
C ARG A 62 -2.61 -6.32 6.22
N VAL A 63 -3.43 -6.86 7.13
CA VAL A 63 -2.95 -7.72 8.23
C VAL A 63 -2.46 -9.06 7.68
N TRP A 64 -3.23 -9.67 6.78
CA TRP A 64 -2.83 -10.94 6.19
C TRP A 64 -1.64 -10.74 5.26
N LYS A 65 -1.65 -9.71 4.39
CA LYS A 65 -0.54 -9.37 3.49
C LYS A 65 0.76 -9.15 4.26
N ARG A 66 0.71 -8.39 5.37
CA ARG A 66 1.86 -8.14 6.25
C ARG A 66 2.37 -9.41 6.91
N ARG A 67 1.49 -10.30 7.39
CA ARG A 67 1.89 -11.57 8.00
C ARG A 67 2.57 -12.47 6.97
N THR A 68 1.98 -12.64 5.78
CA THR A 68 2.54 -13.45 4.70
C THR A 68 3.89 -12.90 4.23
N ALA A 69 4.01 -11.58 4.01
CA ALA A 69 5.27 -10.93 3.65
C ALA A 69 6.36 -11.16 4.71
N ARG A 70 6.01 -11.08 6.00
CA ARG A 70 6.95 -11.35 7.09
C ARG A 70 7.42 -12.81 7.11
N VAL A 71 6.51 -13.75 6.94
CA VAL A 71 6.84 -15.19 6.87
C VAL A 71 7.78 -15.44 5.70
N LEU A 72 7.48 -14.89 4.51
CA LEU A 72 8.35 -15.01 3.35
C LEU A 72 9.75 -14.43 3.58
N ARG A 73 9.86 -13.27 4.23
CA ARG A 73 11.16 -12.65 4.53
C ARG A 73 11.98 -13.42 5.55
N VAL A 74 11.34 -13.89 6.63
CA VAL A 74 12.02 -14.72 7.64
C VAL A 74 12.44 -16.05 7.02
N GLY A 75 11.55 -16.67 6.25
CA GLY A 75 11.85 -17.90 5.50
C GLY A 75 13.02 -17.71 4.54
N ALA A 76 13.05 -16.62 3.78
CA ALA A 76 14.16 -16.29 2.90
C ALA A 76 15.48 -16.11 3.65
N ALA A 77 15.47 -15.41 4.79
CA ALA A 77 16.67 -15.19 5.59
C ALA A 77 17.20 -16.49 6.18
N VAL A 78 16.34 -17.33 6.76
CA VAL A 78 16.72 -18.63 7.31
C VAL A 78 17.25 -19.54 6.20
N ALA A 79 16.56 -19.61 5.07
CA ALA A 79 16.98 -20.43 3.93
C ALA A 79 18.31 -19.95 3.34
N ALA A 80 18.57 -18.64 3.30
CA ALA A 80 19.86 -18.09 2.87
C ALA A 80 21.01 -18.43 3.83
N VAL A 81 20.77 -18.39 5.15
CA VAL A 81 21.77 -18.81 6.15
C VAL A 81 22.08 -20.30 5.99
N VAL A 82 21.04 -21.14 5.88
CA VAL A 82 21.20 -22.59 5.66
C VAL A 82 21.96 -22.85 4.36
N ALA A 83 21.65 -22.13 3.28
CA ALA A 83 22.34 -22.22 2.01
C ALA A 83 23.84 -21.88 2.10
N GLY A 84 24.23 -20.94 2.96
CA GLY A 84 25.63 -20.59 3.20
C GLY A 84 26.36 -21.56 4.13
N VAL A 85 25.68 -22.08 5.16
CA VAL A 85 26.29 -22.93 6.18
C VAL A 85 26.48 -24.37 5.72
N LEU A 86 25.49 -24.96 5.01
CA LEU A 86 25.54 -26.38 4.64
C LEU A 86 26.73 -26.75 3.74
N PRO A 87 27.11 -25.97 2.70
CA PRO A 87 28.33 -26.24 1.93
C PRO A 87 29.60 -26.17 2.77
N LEU A 88 29.65 -25.33 3.81
CA LEU A 88 30.80 -25.23 4.71
C LEU A 88 30.93 -26.46 5.62
N LEU A 89 29.82 -27.07 6.02
CA LEU A 89 29.82 -28.32 6.78
C LEU A 89 30.27 -29.50 5.92
N ASP A 90 29.85 -29.53 4.66
CA ASP A 90 30.27 -30.51 3.66
C ASP A 90 31.78 -30.42 3.40
N LEU A 91 32.30 -29.19 3.22
CA LEU A 91 33.73 -28.93 3.02
C LEU A 91 34.61 -29.37 4.19
N ASN A 92 34.09 -29.31 5.42
CA ASN A 92 34.80 -29.74 6.62
C ASN A 92 34.54 -31.22 7.00
N GLY A 93 33.80 -31.95 6.15
CA GLY A 93 33.48 -33.37 6.38
C GLY A 93 32.54 -33.62 7.57
N ALA A 94 31.86 -32.59 8.07
CA ALA A 94 30.94 -32.71 9.21
C ALA A 94 29.55 -33.20 8.80
N LEU A 95 29.18 -33.02 7.53
CA LEU A 95 27.89 -33.43 6.98
C LEU A 95 28.03 -33.79 5.49
N ASP A 96 27.95 -35.07 5.16
CA ASP A 96 28.00 -35.52 3.77
C ASP A 96 26.80 -35.02 2.95
N GLY A 97 27.08 -34.41 1.79
CA GLY A 97 26.06 -33.93 0.86
C GLY A 97 25.44 -32.60 1.26
N GLY A 98 26.06 -31.86 2.19
CA GLY A 98 25.62 -30.54 2.61
C GLY A 98 25.52 -29.54 1.45
N ALA A 99 26.39 -29.62 0.44
CA ALA A 99 26.31 -28.72 -0.72
C ALA A 99 24.99 -28.84 -1.51
N GLY A 100 24.46 -30.05 -1.68
CA GLY A 100 23.20 -30.28 -2.40
C GLY A 100 22.00 -29.69 -1.64
N TRP A 101 21.92 -29.92 -0.34
CA TRP A 101 20.89 -29.33 0.52
C TRP A 101 21.03 -27.81 0.63
N GLY A 102 22.25 -27.28 0.61
CA GLY A 102 22.52 -25.84 0.54
C GLY A 102 21.98 -25.20 -0.75
N ALA A 103 22.14 -25.87 -1.89
CA ALA A 103 21.56 -25.41 -3.15
C ALA A 103 20.02 -25.39 -3.13
N LEU A 104 19.39 -26.41 -2.54
CA LEU A 104 17.93 -26.43 -2.33
C LEU A 104 17.46 -25.30 -1.41
N ALA A 105 18.18 -25.03 -0.32
CA ALA A 105 17.90 -23.92 0.57
C ALA A 105 18.05 -22.57 -0.15
N LEU A 106 19.02 -22.43 -1.05
CA LEU A 106 19.18 -21.22 -1.87
C LEU A 106 18.00 -21.03 -2.82
N LEU A 107 17.53 -22.09 -3.47
CA LEU A 107 16.34 -22.05 -4.33
C LEU A 107 15.09 -21.65 -3.53
N LEU A 108 14.93 -22.18 -2.31
CA LEU A 108 13.83 -21.78 -1.43
C LEU A 108 13.91 -20.29 -1.06
N ALA A 109 15.09 -19.77 -0.71
CA ALA A 109 15.27 -18.35 -0.44
C ALA A 109 14.88 -17.49 -1.66
N ALA A 110 15.32 -17.88 -2.85
CA ALA A 110 14.96 -17.19 -4.09
C ALA A 110 13.44 -17.26 -4.37
N ALA A 111 12.81 -18.41 -4.13
CA ALA A 111 11.36 -18.58 -4.28
C ALA A 111 10.58 -17.71 -3.29
N CYS A 112 11.03 -17.60 -2.03
CA CYS A 112 10.38 -16.72 -1.04
C CYS A 112 10.46 -15.25 -1.44
N VAL A 113 11.62 -14.79 -1.91
CA VAL A 113 11.82 -13.41 -2.39
C VAL A 113 11.02 -13.14 -3.67
N GLY A 114 11.03 -14.09 -4.60
CA GLY A 114 10.26 -14.01 -5.84
C GLY A 114 8.75 -14.00 -5.57
N GLY A 115 8.26 -14.81 -4.64
CA GLY A 115 6.87 -14.82 -4.22
C GLY A 115 6.42 -13.48 -3.65
N ASP A 116 7.17 -12.89 -2.71
CA ASP A 116 6.83 -11.56 -2.15
C ASP A 116 6.75 -10.47 -3.23
N ARG A 117 7.61 -10.56 -4.27
CA ARG A 117 7.63 -9.67 -5.43
C ARG A 117 6.45 -9.87 -6.37
N VAL A 118 6.20 -11.12 -6.80
CA VAL A 118 5.14 -11.46 -7.78
C VAL A 118 3.76 -11.19 -7.20
N PHE A 119 3.53 -11.54 -5.94
CA PHE A 119 2.26 -11.26 -5.27
C PHE A 119 2.19 -9.83 -4.73
N GLY A 120 3.29 -9.07 -4.77
CA GLY A 120 3.34 -7.70 -4.27
C GLY A 120 2.89 -7.57 -2.81
N LEU A 121 3.14 -8.57 -1.96
CA LEU A 121 2.56 -8.59 -0.61
C LEU A 121 3.07 -7.41 0.21
N THR A 122 4.39 -7.18 0.16
CA THR A 122 5.04 -6.04 0.80
C THR A 122 4.49 -4.70 0.32
N SER A 123 4.45 -4.46 -1.00
CA SER A 123 3.99 -3.20 -1.57
C SER A 123 2.50 -3.01 -1.35
N GLY A 124 1.72 -4.09 -1.45
CA GLY A 124 0.29 -4.14 -1.25
C GLY A 124 -0.12 -3.67 0.14
N TRP A 125 0.43 -4.24 1.22
CA TRP A 125 0.04 -3.81 2.57
C TRP A 125 0.46 -2.37 2.88
N MET A 126 1.58 -1.89 2.31
CA MET A 126 2.00 -0.49 2.45
C MET A 126 1.05 0.46 1.70
N ARG A 127 0.63 0.07 0.50
CA ARG A 127 -0.35 0.80 -0.31
C ARG A 127 -1.71 0.84 0.38
N ASP A 128 -2.18 -0.27 0.92
CA ASP A 128 -3.43 -0.31 1.69
C ASP A 128 -3.40 0.69 2.86
N VAL A 129 -2.29 0.75 3.59
CA VAL A 129 -2.10 1.73 4.68
C VAL A 129 -2.10 3.17 4.15
N ALA A 130 -1.39 3.43 3.05
CA ALA A 130 -1.31 4.76 2.46
C ALA A 130 -2.68 5.26 1.97
N THR A 131 -3.46 4.39 1.32
CA THR A 131 -4.82 4.70 0.84
C THR A 131 -5.76 4.96 2.00
N ALA A 132 -5.75 4.11 3.02
CA ALA A 132 -6.55 4.34 4.22
C ALA A 132 -6.19 5.67 4.91
N GLN A 133 -4.89 6.01 5.02
CA GLN A 133 -4.45 7.30 5.56
C GLN A 133 -4.87 8.48 4.67
N ALA A 134 -4.92 8.31 3.35
CA ALA A 134 -5.43 9.34 2.44
C ALA A 134 -6.95 9.55 2.61
N VAL A 135 -7.72 8.48 2.84
CA VAL A 135 -9.15 8.57 3.17
C VAL A 135 -9.35 9.31 4.50
N HIS A 136 -8.63 8.94 5.56
CA HIS A 136 -8.73 9.61 6.87
C HIS A 136 -8.43 11.11 6.78
N ARG A 137 -7.36 11.49 6.06
CA ARG A 137 -7.02 12.91 5.88
C ARG A 137 -8.10 13.71 5.14
N ARG A 138 -8.80 13.09 4.19
CA ARG A 138 -9.93 13.72 3.49
C ARG A 138 -11.16 13.80 4.38
N LEU A 139 -11.38 12.79 5.22
CA LEU A 139 -12.49 12.79 6.19
C LEU A 139 -12.29 13.86 7.25
N GLU A 140 -11.06 14.05 7.75
CA GLU A 140 -10.71 15.16 8.63
C GLU A 140 -11.01 16.52 7.96
N ALA A 141 -10.63 16.68 6.68
CA ALA A 141 -10.95 17.89 5.93
C ALA A 141 -12.48 18.11 5.80
N LEU A 142 -13.24 17.05 5.49
CA LEU A 142 -14.71 17.09 5.46
C LEU A 142 -15.28 17.54 6.82
N GLN A 143 -14.81 16.97 7.92
CA GLN A 143 -15.24 17.32 9.28
C GLN A 143 -15.03 18.81 9.59
N PHE A 144 -13.88 19.36 9.20
CA PHE A 144 -13.59 20.78 9.38
C PHE A 144 -14.45 21.67 8.47
N ASP A 145 -14.58 21.32 7.19
CA ASP A 145 -15.41 22.06 6.24
C ASP A 145 -16.87 22.07 6.68
N TRP A 146 -17.39 20.91 7.13
CA TRP A 146 -18.73 20.76 7.69
C TRP A 146 -18.92 21.64 8.94
N ALA A 147 -18.02 21.53 9.92
CA ALA A 147 -18.09 22.35 11.13
C ALA A 147 -18.04 23.85 10.81
N SER A 148 -17.27 24.27 9.80
CA SER A 148 -17.20 25.68 9.40
C SER A 148 -18.52 26.20 8.81
N GLU A 149 -19.24 25.37 8.04
CA GLU A 149 -20.54 25.74 7.47
C GLU A 149 -21.67 25.63 8.51
N SER A 150 -21.67 24.63 9.39
CA SER A 150 -22.61 24.55 10.52
C SER A 150 -22.44 25.72 11.50
N VAL A 151 -21.21 26.17 11.76
CA VAL A 151 -20.95 27.36 12.58
C VAL A 151 -21.41 28.64 11.88
N ARG A 152 -21.28 28.74 10.55
CA ARG A 152 -21.85 29.84 9.77
C ARG A 152 -23.37 29.87 9.84
N GLU A 153 -24.02 28.71 9.85
CA GLU A 153 -25.47 28.61 10.04
C GLU A 153 -25.91 29.06 11.45
N VAL A 154 -25.21 28.63 12.51
CA VAL A 154 -25.55 28.93 13.91
C VAL A 154 -25.16 30.36 14.34
N LEU A 155 -24.04 30.89 13.86
CA LEU A 155 -23.58 32.25 14.18
C LEU A 155 -24.20 33.31 13.25
N GLY A 156 -24.76 32.89 12.11
CA GLY A 156 -25.44 33.71 11.11
C GLY A 156 -24.54 34.72 10.38
N PRO A 157 -24.62 34.76 9.03
CA PRO A 157 -24.47 36.03 8.31
C PRO A 157 -25.79 36.51 7.71
N THR A 158 -26.00 37.82 7.78
CA THR A 158 -27.10 38.64 7.26
C THR A 158 -27.39 38.56 5.75
N GLU A 159 -26.94 37.52 5.01
CA GLU A 159 -26.91 37.54 3.53
C GLU A 159 -27.38 36.27 2.78
N GLY A 160 -27.70 35.14 3.43
CA GLY A 160 -28.05 33.89 2.74
C GLY A 160 -29.40 33.28 3.14
N THR A 161 -30.17 32.78 2.16
CA THR A 161 -31.41 32.02 2.46
C THR A 161 -31.08 30.61 2.96
N ALA A 162 -31.97 29.98 3.74
CA ALA A 162 -31.80 28.60 4.22
C ALA A 162 -31.51 27.60 3.08
N SER A 163 -32.06 27.82 1.88
CA SER A 163 -31.80 27.01 0.69
C SER A 163 -30.33 27.05 0.26
N GLU A 164 -29.69 28.22 0.33
CA GLU A 164 -28.31 28.38 -0.09
C GLU A 164 -27.33 27.70 0.87
N ALA A 165 -27.62 27.70 2.18
CA ALA A 165 -26.85 26.97 3.18
C ALA A 165 -26.91 25.45 2.94
N VAL A 166 -28.10 24.93 2.62
CA VAL A 166 -28.30 23.52 2.26
C VAL A 166 -27.50 23.16 1.01
N GLU A 167 -27.58 23.99 -0.05
CA GLU A 167 -26.81 23.76 -1.29
C GLU A 167 -25.30 23.72 -1.05
N ARG A 168 -24.78 24.61 -0.19
CA ARG A 168 -23.36 24.59 0.19
C ARG A 168 -22.98 23.31 0.93
N CYS A 169 -23.77 22.89 1.92
CA CYS A 169 -23.53 21.65 2.67
C CYS A 169 -23.55 20.41 1.75
N LEU A 170 -24.53 20.34 0.84
CA LEU A 170 -24.60 19.26 -0.15
C LEU A 170 -23.41 19.27 -1.11
N SER A 171 -22.90 20.44 -1.49
CA SER A 171 -21.73 20.56 -2.34
C SER A 171 -20.46 20.01 -1.68
N VAL A 172 -20.29 20.24 -0.37
CA VAL A 172 -19.17 19.73 0.42
C VAL A 172 -19.22 18.19 0.48
N LEU A 173 -20.37 17.63 0.82
CA LEU A 173 -20.56 16.17 0.86
C LEU A 173 -20.31 15.52 -0.51
N ARG A 174 -20.87 16.10 -1.58
CA ARG A 174 -20.69 15.60 -2.94
C ARG A 174 -19.22 15.60 -3.35
N ARG A 175 -18.52 16.71 -3.14
CA ARG A 175 -17.10 16.84 -3.47
C ARG A 175 -16.27 15.79 -2.74
N PHE A 176 -16.54 15.55 -1.46
CA PHE A 176 -15.86 14.51 -0.70
C PHE A 176 -16.10 13.10 -1.28
N CYS A 177 -17.34 12.76 -1.63
CA CYS A 177 -17.66 11.47 -2.25
C CYS A 177 -16.94 11.27 -3.59
N GLU A 178 -16.89 12.31 -4.42
CA GLU A 178 -16.15 12.32 -5.69
C GLU A 178 -14.65 12.13 -5.42
N ASP A 179 -14.10 12.84 -4.44
CA ASP A 179 -12.71 12.73 -4.02
C ASP A 179 -12.37 11.29 -3.58
N VAL A 180 -13.16 10.68 -2.70
CA VAL A 180 -12.93 9.28 -2.25
C VAL A 180 -13.01 8.32 -3.45
N SER A 181 -13.97 8.52 -4.35
CA SER A 181 -14.11 7.70 -5.56
C SER A 181 -12.90 7.83 -6.50
N GLU A 182 -12.38 9.05 -6.69
CA GLU A 182 -11.15 9.32 -7.45
C GLU A 182 -9.94 8.64 -6.80
N LEU A 183 -9.83 8.70 -5.47
CA LEU A 183 -8.74 8.06 -4.74
C LEU A 183 -8.72 6.54 -4.95
N VAL A 184 -9.87 5.88 -4.83
CA VAL A 184 -9.99 4.42 -5.07
C VAL A 184 -9.70 4.09 -6.54
N ARG A 185 -10.19 4.91 -7.48
CA ARG A 185 -9.92 4.71 -8.90
C ARG A 185 -8.44 4.86 -9.25
N ALA A 186 -7.78 5.88 -8.70
CA ALA A 186 -6.35 6.12 -8.90
C ALA A 186 -5.51 4.98 -8.31
N GLU A 187 -5.90 4.46 -7.15
CA GLU A 187 -5.26 3.30 -6.54
C GLU A 187 -5.39 2.05 -7.42
N THR A 188 -6.62 1.76 -7.88
CA THR A 188 -6.90 0.65 -8.81
C THR A 188 -6.10 0.76 -10.11
N ALA A 189 -6.00 1.97 -10.68
CA ALA A 189 -5.20 2.22 -11.87
C ALA A 189 -3.69 2.01 -11.61
N GLY A 190 -3.20 2.44 -10.45
CA GLY A 190 -1.84 2.16 -9.99
C GLY A 190 -1.55 0.66 -9.90
N TRP A 191 -2.49 -0.14 -9.41
CA TRP A 191 -2.40 -1.60 -9.43
C TRP A 191 -2.26 -2.15 -10.86
N MET A 192 -3.07 -1.68 -11.81
CA MET A 192 -3.00 -2.17 -13.19
C MET A 192 -1.63 -1.90 -13.86
N VAL A 193 -1.02 -0.75 -13.58
CA VAL A 193 0.32 -0.39 -14.11
C VAL A 193 1.41 -1.25 -13.48
N ASP A 194 1.37 -1.46 -12.16
CA ASP A 194 2.34 -2.30 -11.45
C ASP A 194 2.27 -3.76 -11.91
N PHE A 195 1.06 -4.28 -12.15
CA PHE A 195 0.88 -5.64 -12.70
C PHE A 195 1.42 -5.76 -14.13
N GLY A 196 1.24 -4.73 -14.97
CA GLY A 196 1.75 -4.72 -16.34
C GLY A 196 3.28 -4.59 -16.45
N SER A 197 3.95 -3.99 -15.44
CA SER A 197 5.38 -3.69 -15.45
C SER A 197 6.25 -4.66 -14.63
N GLY A 198 5.63 -5.52 -13.80
CA GLY A 198 6.29 -6.35 -12.78
C GLY A 198 7.20 -7.49 -13.25
N SER A 199 7.36 -7.75 -14.55
CA SER A 199 8.18 -8.86 -15.08
C SER A 199 9.62 -8.48 -15.46
N ALA A 200 9.96 -7.19 -15.51
CA ALA A 200 11.22 -6.74 -16.13
C ALA A 200 12.50 -6.71 -15.24
N PRO A 201 12.47 -6.40 -13.93
CA PRO A 201 13.70 -5.91 -13.28
C PRO A 201 14.71 -6.99 -12.83
N LEU A 202 14.33 -8.27 -12.75
CA LEU A 202 15.23 -9.35 -12.30
C LEU A 202 16.01 -10.03 -13.42
N VAL A 203 15.46 -10.07 -14.64
CA VAL A 203 16.19 -10.60 -15.81
C VAL A 203 17.45 -9.79 -16.03
N THR A 204 17.37 -8.46 -15.91
CA THR A 204 18.52 -7.57 -16.11
C THR A 204 19.58 -7.72 -15.02
N GLN A 205 19.20 -7.92 -13.76
CA GLN A 205 20.17 -8.10 -12.67
C GLN A 205 20.81 -9.50 -12.66
N ALA A 206 20.05 -10.55 -12.99
CA ALA A 206 20.58 -11.91 -13.13
C ALA A 206 21.54 -12.03 -14.33
N LEU A 207 21.24 -11.33 -15.44
CA LEU A 207 22.14 -11.23 -16.60
C LEU A 207 23.43 -10.47 -16.26
N MET A 208 23.36 -9.41 -15.45
CA MET A 208 24.55 -8.69 -14.99
C MET A 208 25.40 -9.51 -14.00
N ALA A 209 24.79 -10.32 -13.15
CA ALA A 209 25.49 -11.23 -12.25
C ALA A 209 26.16 -12.41 -12.99
N GLN A 210 25.57 -12.91 -14.08
CA GLN A 210 26.18 -13.96 -14.91
C GLN A 210 27.27 -13.46 -15.86
N GLY A 211 27.34 -12.16 -16.16
CA GLY A 211 28.39 -11.56 -16.99
C GLY A 211 29.75 -11.37 -16.32
N SER A 212 29.90 -11.70 -15.03
CA SER A 212 31.12 -11.44 -14.24
C SER A 212 31.91 -12.70 -13.89
N ARG A 213 31.94 -13.71 -14.77
CA ARG A 213 32.87 -14.85 -14.67
C ARG A 213 34.17 -14.51 -15.43
N PRO A 214 35.29 -14.18 -14.76
CA PRO A 214 36.59 -14.17 -15.41
C PRO A 214 37.04 -15.61 -15.62
N ASP A 215 37.22 -15.99 -16.88
CA ASP A 215 37.82 -17.27 -17.26
C ASP A 215 39.31 -17.29 -16.86
N SER A 216 39.80 -18.45 -16.43
CA SER A 216 41.06 -18.62 -15.70
C SER A 216 42.30 -18.60 -16.60
N GLY A 217 43.37 -17.90 -16.20
CA GLY A 217 44.63 -17.86 -16.97
C GLY A 217 45.87 -17.19 -16.36
N SER A 218 46.27 -17.54 -15.11
CA SER A 218 47.66 -17.49 -14.56
C SER A 218 48.43 -16.13 -14.42
N PRO A 219 49.60 -16.06 -13.72
CA PRO A 219 49.70 -15.76 -12.29
C PRO A 219 50.43 -14.45 -11.91
N THR A 220 50.22 -14.00 -10.67
CA THR A 220 51.09 -13.19 -9.79
C THR A 220 52.00 -12.11 -10.41
N SER A 221 51.64 -10.83 -10.23
CA SER A 221 52.64 -9.76 -10.10
C SER A 221 52.21 -8.71 -9.07
N ARG A 222 52.84 -8.85 -7.90
CA ARG A 222 53.28 -7.84 -6.93
C ARG A 222 53.11 -6.37 -7.41
N PHE A 223 52.33 -5.58 -6.67
CA PHE A 223 52.27 -4.10 -6.77
C PHE A 223 53.67 -3.46 -6.84
N PRO A 224 53.84 -2.34 -7.58
CA PRO A 224 53.95 -1.07 -6.85
C PRO A 224 53.36 0.20 -7.51
N LEU A 225 52.93 1.10 -6.61
CA LEU A 225 52.84 2.57 -6.66
C LEU A 225 51.62 3.28 -7.32
N PRO A 226 50.96 4.22 -6.58
CA PRO A 226 49.86 5.04 -7.08
C PRO A 226 50.34 6.35 -7.73
N PRO A 227 49.69 6.86 -8.81
CA PRO A 227 49.91 8.23 -9.27
C PRO A 227 49.15 9.23 -8.38
N GLY A 228 49.84 10.30 -7.98
CA GLY A 228 49.38 11.33 -7.03
C GLY A 228 48.21 12.22 -7.51
N PRO A 229 47.77 13.16 -6.65
CA PRO A 229 46.48 13.83 -6.79
C PRO A 229 46.48 14.89 -7.90
N ALA A 230 45.65 14.65 -8.92
CA ALA A 230 45.24 15.69 -9.86
C ALA A 230 44.38 16.74 -9.12
N ARG A 231 44.83 18.00 -9.15
CA ARG A 231 44.17 19.15 -8.54
C ARG A 231 42.72 19.32 -9.06
N PRO A 232 41.75 19.64 -8.20
CA PRO A 232 40.40 20.01 -8.64
C PRO A 232 40.43 21.35 -9.40
N ASN A 233 39.94 21.35 -10.64
CA ASN A 233 39.69 22.54 -11.44
C ASN A 233 38.42 23.24 -10.90
N MET A 234 38.57 24.31 -10.13
CA MET A 234 37.43 25.10 -9.64
C MET A 234 36.96 26.11 -10.71
N PRO A 235 35.65 26.16 -11.03
CA PRO A 235 35.10 27.17 -11.92
C PRO A 235 35.24 28.56 -11.29
N ARG A 236 35.85 29.49 -12.03
CA ARG A 236 36.01 30.89 -11.62
C ARG A 236 34.64 31.55 -11.48
N GLN A 237 34.28 31.95 -10.26
CA GLN A 237 33.15 32.86 -10.03
C GLN A 237 33.50 34.24 -10.62
N ARG A 238 32.62 34.79 -11.45
CA ARG A 238 32.75 36.16 -11.99
C ARG A 238 32.04 37.14 -11.02
N PRO A 239 32.62 38.32 -10.70
CA PRO A 239 32.00 39.30 -9.80
C PRO A 239 30.73 39.94 -10.39
N PRO A 240 29.79 40.43 -9.55
CA PRO A 240 28.58 41.11 -10.01
C PRO A 240 28.87 42.52 -10.56
N GLU A 241 28.20 42.89 -11.66
CA GLU A 241 28.28 44.22 -12.28
C GLU A 241 27.44 45.25 -11.49
N PRO A 242 27.91 46.51 -11.34
CA PRO A 242 27.15 47.56 -10.70
C PRO A 242 26.06 48.15 -11.62
N PRO A 243 24.96 48.67 -11.04
CA PRO A 243 23.78 49.10 -11.79
C PRO A 243 24.03 50.39 -12.58
N ARG A 244 23.35 50.50 -13.74
CA ARG A 244 23.01 51.76 -14.39
C ARG A 244 21.50 51.96 -14.34
#